data_AF-A0A4Q5PWT2-F1
#
_entry.id   AF-A0A4Q5PWT2-F1
#
_cell.length_a   1.000
_cell.length_b   1.000
_cell.length_c   1.000
_cell.angle_alpha   90.00
_cell.angle_beta   90.00
_cell.angle_gamma   90.00
#
_symmetry.space_group_name_H-M   'P 1'
#
loop_
_entity.id
_entity.type
_entity.pdbx_description
1 polymer ?
#
loop_
_entity_poly.entity_id
_entity_poly.type
_entity_poly.pdbx_seq_one_letter_code
_entity_poly.pdbx_strand_id
1 'polypeptide(L)'
;MAELDLFRFVPFRLNRLAAEVSHALSEEYQTLYGLDIPEWRVMATLGFRDDACSAQFIAQCTRTHKSTISRAVTTLLARGLIERVENSIDRRAFELRLSRQG
;
A
#
# COMPACT_ATOMS: atom_id res chain seq x y z
N MET A 1 -26.57 25.92 -17.30
CA MET A 1 -25.95 24.77 -16.62
C MET A 1 -24.68 25.30 -15.98
N ALA A 2 -24.55 25.27 -14.64
CA ALA A 2 -23.34 25.78 -14.00
C ALA A 2 -22.16 24.89 -14.37
N GLU A 3 -21.09 25.48 -14.89
CA GLU A 3 -19.86 24.78 -15.29
C GLU A 3 -19.12 24.30 -14.04
N LEU A 4 -18.64 23.05 -14.05
CA LEU A 4 -17.90 22.48 -12.93
C LEU A 4 -16.48 23.04 -12.91
N ASP A 5 -16.20 23.94 -11.96
CA ASP A 5 -14.83 24.39 -11.67
C ASP A 5 -14.08 23.33 -10.86
N LEU A 6 -13.22 22.56 -11.54
CA LEU A 6 -12.40 21.52 -10.92
C LEU A 6 -11.48 22.05 -9.80
N PHE A 7 -11.00 23.29 -9.90
CA PHE A 7 -10.13 23.88 -8.89
C PHE A 7 -10.88 24.29 -7.62
N ARG A 8 -12.22 24.34 -7.67
CA ARG A 8 -13.09 24.52 -6.50
C ARG A 8 -13.76 23.21 -6.07
N PHE A 9 -13.73 22.17 -6.91
CA PHE A 9 -14.28 20.86 -6.62
C PHE A 9 -13.39 20.06 -5.67
N VAL A 10 -13.82 19.92 -4.42
CA VAL A 10 -13.04 19.29 -3.33
C VAL A 10 -12.54 17.88 -3.67
N PRO A 11 -13.35 16.95 -4.22
CA PRO A 11 -12.86 15.60 -4.54
C PRO A 11 -11.69 15.58 -5.52
N PHE A 12 -11.70 16.45 -6.52
CA PHE A 12 -10.60 16.59 -7.48
C PHE A 12 -9.32 17.07 -6.78
N ARG A 13 -9.43 18.11 -5.96
CA ARG A 13 -8.29 18.66 -5.21
C ARG A 13 -7.67 17.65 -4.26
N LEU A 14 -8.50 16.88 -3.54
CA LEU A 14 -8.01 15.86 -2.61
C LEU A 14 -7.31 14.71 -3.34
N ASN A 15 -7.88 14.24 -4.45
CA ASN A 15 -7.25 13.19 -5.24
C ASN A 15 -5.88 13.63 -5.79
N ARG A 16 -5.82 14.85 -6.34
CA ARG A 16 -4.57 15.44 -6.84
C ARG A 16 -3.55 15.62 -5.71
N LEU A 17 -3.94 16.24 -4.59
CA LEU A 17 -3.05 16.45 -3.45
C LEU A 17 -2.48 15.14 -2.90
N ALA A 18 -3.32 14.11 -2.74
CA ALA A 18 -2.86 12.81 -2.27
C ALA A 18 -1.85 12.16 -3.23
N ALA A 19 -2.02 12.33 -4.54
CA ALA A 19 -1.08 11.82 -5.55
C ALA A 19 0.26 12.56 -5.49
N GLU A 20 0.25 13.90 -5.43
CA GLU A 20 1.46 14.73 -5.35
C GLU A 20 2.24 14.43 -4.06
N VAL A 21 1.56 14.34 -2.91
CA VAL A 21 2.21 13.97 -1.64
C VAL A 21 2.80 12.57 -1.70
N SER A 22 2.08 11.60 -2.29
CA SER A 22 2.62 10.24 -2.46
C SER A 22 3.87 10.24 -3.34
N HIS A 23 3.90 11.03 -4.41
CA HIS A 23 5.04 11.12 -5.32
C HIS A 23 6.25 11.77 -4.65
N ALA A 24 6.05 12.92 -3.98
CA ALA A 24 7.12 13.62 -3.28
C ALA A 24 7.80 12.74 -2.21
N LEU A 25 7.01 11.96 -1.47
CA LEU A 25 7.54 11.03 -0.47
C LEU A 25 8.18 9.78 -1.11
N SER A 26 7.77 9.40 -2.32
CA SER A 26 8.35 8.24 -3.03
C SER A 26 9.84 8.41 -3.27
N GLU A 27 10.29 9.62 -3.63
CA GLU A 27 11.71 9.90 -3.85
C GLU A 27 12.55 9.66 -2.59
N GLU A 28 12.01 10.05 -1.43
CA GLU A 28 12.63 9.82 -0.13
C GLU A 28 12.64 8.33 0.24
N TYR A 29 11.50 7.63 0.10
CA TYR A 29 11.43 6.19 0.39
C TYR A 29 12.31 5.36 -0.54
N GLN A 30 12.41 5.74 -1.80
CA GLN A 30 13.28 5.08 -2.76
C GLN A 30 14.76 5.32 -2.41
N THR A 31 15.12 6.53 -1.96
CA THR A 31 16.51 6.85 -1.59
C THR A 31 16.93 6.18 -0.28
N LEU A 32 16.07 6.23 0.74
CA LEU A 32 16.39 5.73 2.08
C LEU A 32 16.21 4.22 2.20
N TYR A 33 15.17 3.67 1.56
CA TYR A 33 14.73 2.30 1.75
C TYR A 33 14.58 1.51 0.45
N GLY A 34 14.75 2.13 -0.72
CA GLY A 34 14.54 1.48 -2.01
C GLY A 34 13.10 1.00 -2.19
N LEU A 35 12.11 1.70 -1.61
CA LEU A 35 10.69 1.34 -1.66
C LEU A 35 9.93 2.29 -2.59
N ASP A 36 9.15 1.72 -3.51
CA ASP A 36 8.20 2.49 -4.32
C ASP A 36 6.86 2.67 -3.60
N ILE A 37 6.00 3.57 -4.08
CA ILE A 37 4.71 3.92 -3.46
C ILE A 37 3.87 2.69 -3.08
N PRO A 38 3.70 1.66 -3.94
CA PRO A 38 2.92 0.48 -3.57
C PRO A 38 3.52 -0.32 -2.42
N GLU A 39 4.86 -0.40 -2.36
CA GLU A 39 5.59 -1.15 -1.35
C GLU A 39 5.50 -0.43 0.00
N TRP A 40 5.73 0.88 0.00
CA TRP A 40 5.51 1.72 1.17
C TRP A 40 4.08 1.59 1.71
N ARG A 41 3.06 1.61 0.83
CA ARG A 41 1.65 1.45 1.24
C ARG A 41 1.39 0.08 1.89
N VAL A 42 2.01 -0.98 1.40
CA VAL A 42 1.94 -2.31 2.04
C VAL A 42 2.58 -2.25 3.43
N MET A 43 3.81 -1.74 3.53
CA MET A 43 4.55 -1.62 4.80
C MET A 43 3.77 -0.79 5.83
N ALA A 44 3.28 0.39 5.46
CA ALA A 44 2.50 1.26 6.35
C ALA A 44 1.19 0.61 6.81
N THR A 45 0.51 -0.14 5.93
CA THR A 45 -0.74 -0.82 6.28
C THR A 45 -0.51 -1.98 7.25
N LEU A 46 0.59 -2.71 7.06
CA LEU A 46 0.99 -3.79 7.95
C LEU A 46 1.52 -3.26 9.29
N GLY A 47 2.31 -2.19 9.29
CA GLY A 47 2.87 -1.59 10.52
C GLY A 47 1.84 -0.84 11.38
N PHE A 48 0.71 -0.43 10.81
CA PHE A 48 -0.39 0.15 11.59
C PHE A 48 -1.16 -0.89 12.43
N ARG A 49 -0.95 -2.19 12.17
CA ARG A 49 -1.72 -3.27 12.78
C ARG A 49 -0.79 -4.28 13.43
N ASP A 50 -1.20 -4.80 14.58
CA ASP A 50 -0.49 -5.92 15.22
C ASP A 50 -0.84 -7.27 14.56
N ASP A 51 -2.03 -7.36 13.96
CA ASP A 51 -2.52 -8.58 13.31
C ASP A 51 -2.16 -8.66 11.83
N ALA A 52 -1.84 -9.88 11.38
CA ALA A 52 -1.64 -10.18 9.97
C ALA A 52 -2.93 -9.90 9.16
N CYS A 53 -2.77 -9.51 7.89
CA CYS A 53 -3.92 -9.27 7.02
C CYS A 53 -3.66 -9.69 5.57
N SER A 54 -4.74 -9.87 4.81
CA SER A 54 -4.63 -10.32 3.41
C SER A 54 -4.20 -9.20 2.47
N ALA A 55 -3.55 -9.56 1.36
CA ALA A 55 -3.26 -8.61 0.28
C ALA A 55 -4.52 -7.94 -0.29
N GLN A 56 -5.68 -8.61 -0.20
CA GLN A 56 -6.98 -8.06 -0.61
C GLN A 56 -7.41 -6.91 0.30
N PHE A 57 -7.23 -7.06 1.61
CA PHE A 57 -7.51 -6.01 2.58
C PHE A 57 -6.63 -4.78 2.30
N ILE A 58 -5.33 -4.98 2.07
CA ILE A 58 -4.39 -3.90 1.76
C ILE A 58 -4.81 -3.15 0.49
N ALA A 59 -5.20 -3.86 -0.57
CA ALA A 59 -5.69 -3.26 -1.80
C ALA A 59 -6.93 -2.38 -1.58
N GLN A 60 -7.85 -2.83 -0.74
CA GLN A 60 -9.06 -2.09 -0.40
C GLN A 60 -8.75 -0.83 0.42
N CYS A 61 -7.94 -0.96 1.49
CA CYS A 61 -7.57 0.17 2.35
C CYS A 61 -6.82 1.26 1.60
N THR A 62 -5.88 0.87 0.74
CA THR A 62 -5.02 1.80 0.00
C THR A 62 -5.66 2.30 -1.30
N ARG A 63 -6.87 1.80 -1.65
CA ARG A 63 -7.53 1.99 -2.95
C ARG A 63 -6.59 1.72 -4.14
N THR A 64 -5.69 0.75 -3.98
CA THR A 64 -4.69 0.38 -4.98
C THR A 64 -5.13 -0.89 -5.70
N HIS A 65 -4.90 -0.96 -7.01
CA HIS A 65 -5.30 -2.11 -7.80
C HIS A 65 -4.64 -3.41 -7.29
N LYS A 66 -5.41 -4.50 -7.27
CA LYS A 66 -4.97 -5.80 -6.71
C LYS A 66 -3.67 -6.30 -7.34
N SER A 67 -3.49 -6.16 -8.66
CA SER A 67 -2.27 -6.59 -9.34
C SER A 67 -1.04 -5.77 -8.92
N THR A 68 -1.21 -4.49 -8.61
CA THR A 68 -0.14 -3.61 -8.12
C THR A 68 0.28 -4.01 -6.71
N ILE A 69 -0.68 -4.26 -5.81
CA ILE A 69 -0.40 -4.77 -4.46
C ILE A 69 0.27 -6.15 -4.53
N SER A 70 -0.19 -7.04 -5.41
CA SER A 70 0.40 -8.37 -5.56
C SER A 70 1.89 -8.30 -5.95
N ARG A 71 2.24 -7.42 -6.89
CA ARG A 71 3.65 -7.19 -7.26
C ARG A 71 4.45 -6.63 -6.09
N ALA A 72 3.94 -5.61 -5.39
CA ALA A 72 4.60 -5.03 -4.24
C ALA A 72 4.86 -6.05 -3.12
N VAL A 73 3.83 -6.84 -2.78
CA VAL A 73 3.94 -7.95 -1.81
C VAL A 73 5.00 -8.96 -2.26
N THR A 74 5.06 -9.29 -3.54
CA THR A 74 6.06 -10.22 -4.08
C THR A 74 7.47 -9.67 -3.90
N THR A 75 7.70 -8.39 -4.22
CA THR A 75 8.99 -7.73 -4.01
C THR A 75 9.37 -7.68 -2.53
N LEU A 76 8.44 -7.30 -1.66
CA LEU A 76 8.69 -7.19 -0.22
C LEU A 76 8.97 -8.54 0.44
N LEU A 77 8.27 -9.60 0.03
CA LEU A 77 8.57 -10.98 0.47
C LEU A 77 9.97 -11.40 0.01
N ALA A 78 10.33 -11.14 -1.24
CA ALA A 78 11.65 -11.46 -1.77
C ALA A 78 12.78 -10.71 -1.04
N ARG A 79 12.47 -9.51 -0.54
CA ARG A 79 13.38 -8.69 0.28
C ARG A 79 13.37 -9.05 1.76
N GLY A 80 12.50 -9.96 2.21
CA GLY A 80 12.38 -10.36 3.61
C GLY A 80 11.81 -9.28 4.54
N LEU A 81 11.18 -8.22 4.01
CA LEU A 81 10.58 -7.14 4.82
C LEU A 81 9.20 -7.51 5.36
N ILE A 82 8.52 -8.44 4.69
CA ILE A 82 7.25 -9.00 5.15
C ILE A 82 7.32 -10.52 5.10
N GLU A 83 6.43 -11.18 5.82
CA GLU A 83 6.35 -12.64 5.85
C GLU A 83 4.90 -13.13 5.76
N ARG A 84 4.75 -14.37 5.26
CA ARG A 84 3.45 -15.03 5.16
C ARG A 84 3.12 -15.70 6.48
N VAL A 85 1.90 -15.49 6.93
CA VAL A 85 1.30 -16.22 8.06
C VAL A 85 0.28 -17.19 7.48
N GLU A 86 0.38 -18.47 7.87
CA GLU A 86 -0.64 -19.44 7.52
C GLU A 86 -1.96 -19.06 8.20
N ASN A 87 -2.99 -18.84 7.39
CA ASN A 87 -4.34 -18.69 7.90
C ASN A 87 -4.88 -20.10 8.21
N SER A 88 -5.20 -20.34 9.49
CA SER A 88 -5.69 -21.64 9.98
C SER A 88 -7.09 -22.01 9.47
N ILE A 89 -7.82 -21.04 8.91
CA ILE A 89 -9.22 -21.16 8.48
C ILE A 89 -9.34 -21.28 6.95
N ASP A 90 -8.50 -20.57 6.19
CA ASP A 90 -8.49 -20.64 4.72
C ASP A 90 -7.07 -20.75 4.15
N ARG A 91 -6.67 -21.99 3.82
CA ARG A 91 -5.35 -22.31 3.24
C ARG A 91 -5.11 -21.71 1.85
N ARG A 92 -6.12 -21.12 1.21
CA ARG A 92 -5.97 -20.46 -0.11
C ARG A 92 -5.60 -18.99 0.01
N ALA A 93 -5.78 -18.38 1.18
CA ALA A 93 -5.44 -16.99 1.44
C ALA A 93 -4.36 -16.90 2.53
N PHE A 94 -3.12 -16.60 2.14
CA PHE A 94 -2.07 -16.28 3.11
C PHE A 94 -2.27 -14.86 3.63
N GLU A 95 -2.07 -14.69 4.94
CA GLU A 95 -1.99 -13.37 5.56
C GLU A 95 -0.55 -12.89 5.55
N LEU A 96 -0.39 -11.58 5.66
CA LEU A 96 0.89 -10.89 5.62
C LEU A 96 1.08 -10.11 6.90
N ARG A 97 2.31 -10.10 7.42
CA ARG A 97 2.76 -9.22 8.50
C ARG A 97 4.16 -8.71 8.22
N LEU A 98 4.58 -7.67 8.95
CA LEU A 98 5.97 -7.24 8.94
C LEU A 98 6.86 -8.36 9.50
N SER A 99 8.05 -8.51 8.91
CA SER A 99 9.09 -9.38 9.49
C SER A 99 9.80 -8.64 10.62
N ARG A 100 10.85 -9.23 11.21
CA ARG A 100 11.71 -8.49 12.17
C ARG A 100 12.57 -7.39 11.51
N GLN A 101 12.76 -7.47 10.20
CA GLN A 101 13.58 -6.52 9.44
C GLN A 101 12.76 -5.35 8.90
N GLY A 102 11.46 -5.59 8.65
CA GLY A 102 10.51 -4.60 8.15
C GLY A 102 9.81 -3.84 9.26
#